data_AF-A0A7X9ID96-F1
#
_entry.id   AF-A0A7X9ID96-F1
#
_cell.length_a   1.000
_cell.length_b   1.000
_cell.length_c   1.000
_cell.angle_alpha   90.00
_cell.angle_beta   90.00
_cell.angle_gamma   90.00
#
_symmetry.space_group_name_H-M   'P 1'
#
loop_
_entity.id
_entity.type
_entity.pdbx_description
1 polymer ?
#
loop_
_entity_poly.entity_id
_entity_poly.type
_entity_poly.pdbx_seq_one_letter_code
_entity_poly.pdbx_strand_id
1 'polypeptide(L)'
;YMSVSNNNGLNWDTPQNLTNSPSPLCADGECESDYWASMARYGRVDANGCEGITPGTNVLDVVYINDKSAGGCVQTESGIWVANPVMWFQTPCRDAVEEPGYTDNAGTGYGECYGTVPLVVAPGGDTAVTFTMENPGLADNDYSIGVSYTNGSGWINAAPASGTISAGLNNTVDVTLTFTAPAGAPDPSVWVATISVVHEAVGSPREIPVCLMVASEFVYPASTNLATTCKQIRLWNDGHLVNNAADYAFDYIADCDTFNANTTSNIYLYDGSPVVCRLDGSDTLRFSAYSKTYTDADGMRPLAPWTIDNTNADYTKASTMFATADTTVGFLADYYIPKAAGNCEFIIEKLRFFNMTASTLNGVLVGEFLDWDVPADSGSNNGSGYDLASGLIYQFGGEYNQDDSTEALCDQESSDRYAGIAAGPGVTFKNGMTLDNATYVYTSGPYGSLAPLPPGAIYDKMKNNDGFSTFSSTAPESLYTDLSTLITFGEYNLDTNDTICVVKVLAGVKTGQTAFTNAITAGKAFITAHAGMGCGSTSCCDVAGDANNDGKVNVGDAVYIITYVFRGGPAPICMQEGDANGDGKVNVGDAVYIITFVFRGGPAPICGS
;
A
#
# COMPACT_ATOMS: atom_id res chain seq x y z
N TYR A 1 -8.68 -15.09 40.20
CA TYR A 1 -8.21 -13.73 40.54
C TYR A 1 -9.14 -13.10 41.59
N MET A 2 -8.70 -12.07 42.30
CA MET A 2 -9.53 -11.24 43.19
C MET A 2 -9.24 -9.76 42.98
N SER A 3 -10.32 -8.99 42.93
CA SER A 3 -10.29 -7.53 42.95
C SER A 3 -11.11 -7.00 44.13
N VAL A 4 -10.73 -5.83 44.62
CA VAL A 4 -11.35 -5.10 45.72
C VAL A 4 -11.84 -3.76 45.21
N SER A 5 -13.01 -3.34 45.67
CA SER A 5 -13.60 -2.03 45.40
C SER A 5 -13.64 -1.22 46.69
N ASN A 6 -13.24 0.05 46.63
CA ASN A 6 -13.41 1.01 47.73
C ASN A 6 -14.66 1.91 47.55
N ASN A 7 -15.44 1.72 46.49
CA ASN A 7 -16.56 2.57 46.10
C ASN A 7 -17.86 1.78 45.82
N ASN A 8 -18.16 0.79 46.67
CA ASN A 8 -19.37 -0.04 46.61
C ASN A 8 -19.55 -0.84 45.30
N GLY A 9 -18.45 -1.27 44.70
CA GLY A 9 -18.46 -2.12 43.51
C GLY A 9 -18.67 -1.36 42.20
N LEU A 10 -18.60 -0.03 42.21
CA LEU A 10 -18.60 0.78 40.98
C LEU A 10 -17.33 0.52 40.16
N ASN A 11 -16.18 0.52 40.81
CA ASN A 11 -14.86 0.29 40.21
C ASN A 11 -14.06 -0.71 41.05
N TRP A 12 -13.07 -1.37 40.44
CA TRP A 12 -12.33 -2.47 41.05
C TRP A 12 -10.82 -2.30 40.82
N ASP A 13 -10.00 -2.65 41.81
CA ASP A 13 -8.54 -2.68 41.67
C ASP A 13 -8.08 -3.79 40.69
N THR A 14 -6.79 -3.74 40.32
CA THR A 14 -6.18 -4.72 39.42
C THR A 14 -6.39 -6.16 39.94
N PRO A 15 -6.93 -7.08 39.13
CA PRO A 15 -7.14 -8.46 39.56
C PRO A 15 -5.83 -9.13 39.97
N GLN A 16 -5.77 -9.62 41.20
CA GLN A 16 -4.60 -10.36 41.69
C GLN A 16 -4.84 -11.87 41.57
N ASN A 17 -3.87 -12.59 41.00
CA ASN A 17 -3.93 -14.04 40.94
C ASN A 17 -3.80 -14.61 42.36
N LEU A 18 -4.76 -15.44 42.77
CA LEU A 18 -4.82 -16.01 44.12
C LEU A 18 -4.37 -17.47 44.19
N THR A 19 -4.52 -18.23 43.10
CA THR A 19 -4.32 -19.69 43.10
C THR A 19 -2.98 -20.07 42.51
N ASN A 20 -2.40 -19.21 41.66
CA ASN A 20 -1.15 -19.46 40.93
C ASN A 20 -1.15 -20.85 40.25
N SER A 21 -2.34 -21.31 39.82
CA SER A 21 -2.55 -22.63 39.25
C SER A 21 -1.63 -22.81 38.03
N PRO A 22 -0.78 -23.85 38.01
CA PRO A 22 0.25 -23.99 37.00
C PRO A 22 -0.37 -24.33 35.64
N SER A 23 -0.15 -23.47 34.65
CA SER A 23 -0.43 -23.76 33.24
C SER A 23 0.79 -23.64 32.29
N PRO A 24 2.06 -23.98 32.66
CA PRO A 24 3.13 -23.92 31.68
C PRO A 24 3.00 -25.09 30.68
N LEU A 25 2.89 -24.76 29.38
CA LEU A 25 2.96 -25.69 28.23
C LEU A 25 1.78 -26.69 28.08
N CYS A 26 0.55 -26.33 28.44
CA CYS A 26 -0.63 -27.14 28.09
C CYS A 26 -1.06 -26.91 26.63
N ALA A 27 -1.57 -27.96 25.98
CA ALA A 27 -2.22 -27.87 24.68
C ALA A 27 -3.65 -27.30 24.82
N ASP A 28 -4.19 -26.72 23.75
CA ASP A 28 -5.58 -26.22 23.72
C ASP A 28 -6.57 -27.30 24.17
N GLY A 29 -7.37 -26.99 25.20
CA GLY A 29 -8.36 -27.91 25.79
C GLY A 29 -7.87 -28.77 26.97
N GLU A 30 -6.59 -28.74 27.33
CA GLU A 30 -6.02 -29.53 28.46
C GLU A 30 -5.42 -28.68 29.60
N CYS A 31 -5.76 -27.39 29.65
CA CYS A 31 -5.28 -26.51 30.72
C CYS A 31 -6.13 -26.66 31.98
N GLU A 32 -5.54 -26.46 33.17
CA GLU A 32 -6.32 -26.30 34.40
C GLU A 32 -7.06 -24.96 34.37
N SER A 33 -8.34 -24.92 34.79
CA SER A 33 -9.16 -23.72 34.78
C SER A 33 -9.94 -23.54 36.09
N ASP A 34 -9.62 -22.52 36.86
CA ASP A 34 -10.30 -22.21 38.12
C ASP A 34 -11.55 -21.33 37.92
N TYR A 35 -12.15 -21.34 36.71
CA TYR A 35 -13.13 -20.33 36.25
C TYR A 35 -14.44 -20.31 37.07
N TRP A 36 -14.77 -21.40 37.77
CA TRP A 36 -16.03 -21.54 38.53
C TRP A 36 -15.80 -21.43 40.04
N ALA A 37 -15.77 -20.19 40.54
CA ALA A 37 -15.82 -19.94 41.98
C ALA A 37 -17.27 -20.07 42.50
N SER A 38 -17.48 -20.90 43.53
CA SER A 38 -18.76 -20.99 44.23
C SER A 38 -18.63 -20.42 45.64
N MET A 39 -19.18 -19.22 45.83
CA MET A 39 -19.47 -18.52 47.09
C MET A 39 -18.36 -18.42 48.15
N ALA A 40 -17.96 -17.19 48.43
CA ALA A 40 -17.20 -16.84 49.63
C ALA A 40 -18.08 -16.86 50.88
N ARG A 41 -17.59 -17.45 51.98
CA ARG A 41 -18.21 -17.28 53.30
C ARG A 41 -17.54 -16.08 53.98
N TYR A 42 -18.33 -15.08 54.35
CA TYR A 42 -17.88 -13.96 55.17
C TYR A 42 -17.47 -14.44 56.57
N GLY A 43 -16.19 -14.27 56.93
CA GLY A 43 -15.70 -14.52 58.28
C GLY A 43 -16.16 -13.41 59.23
N ARG A 44 -17.17 -13.70 60.07
CA ARG A 44 -17.67 -12.82 61.13
C ARG A 44 -16.54 -12.26 62.01
N VAL A 45 -16.57 -10.93 62.23
CA VAL A 45 -16.79 -10.38 63.59
C VAL A 45 -17.78 -9.19 63.67
N ASP A 46 -18.59 -8.84 62.65
CA ASP A 46 -19.78 -7.95 62.80
C ASP A 46 -20.50 -7.72 61.47
N ALA A 47 -21.76 -7.24 61.57
CA ALA A 47 -22.80 -7.32 60.54
C ALA A 47 -22.79 -6.19 59.49
N ASN A 48 -21.74 -5.36 59.42
CA ASN A 48 -21.81 -4.06 58.72
C ASN A 48 -20.83 -3.88 57.54
N GLY A 49 -20.41 -4.95 56.86
CA GLY A 49 -19.54 -4.83 55.67
C GLY A 49 -18.13 -4.32 55.99
N CYS A 50 -17.27 -4.19 54.97
CA CYS A 50 -15.86 -3.84 55.14
C CYS A 50 -15.58 -2.38 55.57
N GLU A 51 -16.60 -1.59 55.92
CA GLU A 51 -16.42 -0.22 56.39
C GLU A 51 -15.89 -0.19 57.83
N GLY A 52 -14.69 0.38 58.02
CA GLY A 52 -14.09 0.64 59.34
C GLY A 52 -13.29 -0.52 59.94
N ILE A 53 -12.83 -1.47 59.12
CA ILE A 53 -12.14 -2.69 59.56
C ILE A 53 -10.61 -2.55 59.51
N THR A 54 -9.89 -3.07 60.51
CA THR A 54 -8.42 -3.13 60.53
C THR A 54 -7.89 -4.14 59.49
N PRO A 55 -7.06 -3.72 58.51
CA PRO A 55 -6.44 -4.63 57.54
C PRO A 55 -5.61 -5.73 58.22
N GLY A 56 -5.74 -6.98 57.77
CA GLY A 56 -4.96 -8.12 58.26
C GLY A 56 -5.55 -8.91 59.43
N THR A 57 -6.69 -8.52 60.01
CA THR A 57 -7.35 -9.30 61.09
C THR A 57 -8.59 -10.08 60.67
N ASN A 58 -9.28 -9.66 59.60
CA ASN A 58 -10.45 -10.35 59.04
C ASN A 58 -10.07 -11.10 57.76
N VAL A 59 -10.70 -12.25 57.50
CA VAL A 59 -10.35 -13.14 56.38
C VAL A 59 -11.58 -13.47 55.52
N LEU A 60 -11.34 -13.61 54.22
CA LEU A 60 -12.27 -14.12 53.22
C LEU A 60 -11.97 -15.61 52.99
N ASP A 61 -12.95 -16.47 53.25
CA ASP A 61 -12.88 -17.90 52.92
C ASP A 61 -13.29 -18.10 51.45
N VAL A 62 -12.38 -18.58 50.61
CA VAL A 62 -12.63 -18.87 49.19
C VAL A 62 -12.67 -20.38 48.97
N VAL A 63 -13.77 -20.88 48.43
CA VAL A 63 -13.91 -22.27 47.95
C VAL A 63 -14.05 -22.22 46.43
N TYR A 64 -13.25 -23.02 45.73
CA TYR A 64 -13.30 -23.11 44.26
C TYR A 64 -13.07 -24.55 43.80
N ILE A 65 -13.47 -24.82 42.56
CA ILE A 65 -13.21 -26.11 41.91
C ILE A 65 -11.98 -25.89 41.02
N ASN A 66 -10.92 -26.67 41.22
CA ASN A 66 -9.82 -26.72 40.27
C ASN A 66 -10.24 -27.66 39.14
N ASP A 67 -10.63 -27.09 38.00
CA ASP A 67 -11.02 -27.87 36.82
C ASP A 67 -9.76 -28.39 36.12
N LYS A 68 -9.59 -29.71 36.09
CA LYS A 68 -8.43 -30.38 35.49
C LYS A 68 -8.58 -30.60 33.99
N SER A 69 -9.68 -30.16 33.39
CA SER A 69 -9.95 -30.31 31.96
C SER A 69 -10.76 -29.12 31.48
N ALA A 70 -10.11 -28.00 31.16
CA ALA A 70 -10.77 -26.80 30.68
C ALA A 70 -11.52 -27.02 29.36
N GLY A 71 -12.80 -27.33 29.49
CA GLY A 71 -13.86 -27.32 28.50
C GLY A 71 -15.13 -27.03 29.29
N GLY A 72 -15.97 -26.12 28.82
CA GLY A 72 -17.07 -25.61 29.65
C GLY A 72 -17.90 -26.76 30.23
N CYS A 73 -18.46 -26.62 31.44
CA CYS A 73 -19.39 -27.63 32.00
C CYS A 73 -20.68 -27.82 31.17
N VAL A 74 -20.72 -27.30 29.93
CA VAL A 74 -21.72 -27.50 28.91
C VAL A 74 -21.55 -28.92 28.38
N GLN A 75 -22.58 -29.73 28.58
CA GLN A 75 -22.62 -31.19 28.43
C GLN A 75 -22.39 -31.75 27.00
N THR A 76 -21.79 -30.97 26.09
CA THR A 76 -21.64 -31.29 24.67
C THR A 76 -20.21 -31.23 24.14
N GLU A 77 -19.23 -30.80 24.94
CA GLU A 77 -17.81 -30.96 24.59
C GLU A 77 -17.35 -32.37 24.99
N SER A 78 -16.70 -33.07 24.06
CA SER A 78 -16.31 -34.49 24.15
C SER A 78 -15.16 -34.76 25.14
N GLY A 79 -15.33 -34.31 26.40
CA GLY A 79 -14.37 -34.48 27.47
C GLY A 79 -14.42 -35.87 28.11
N ILE A 80 -13.24 -36.34 28.52
CA ILE A 80 -13.07 -37.48 29.43
C ILE A 80 -13.60 -37.10 30.83
N TRP A 81 -14.16 -38.06 31.57
CA TRP A 81 -14.54 -37.82 32.97
C TRP A 81 -13.28 -37.62 33.82
N VAL A 82 -13.09 -36.41 34.36
CA VAL A 82 -11.94 -36.08 35.22
C VAL A 82 -12.41 -35.73 36.62
N ALA A 83 -11.64 -36.13 37.63
CA ALA A 83 -11.89 -35.79 39.02
C ALA A 83 -11.35 -34.39 39.32
N ASN A 84 -12.26 -33.43 39.52
CA ASN A 84 -11.93 -32.04 39.84
C ASN A 84 -11.96 -31.82 41.36
N PRO A 85 -10.82 -31.55 42.02
CA PRO A 85 -10.79 -31.36 43.47
C PRO A 85 -11.46 -30.03 43.88
N VAL A 86 -12.17 -30.08 45.02
CA VAL A 86 -12.66 -28.88 45.70
C VAL A 86 -11.53 -28.33 46.56
N MET A 87 -11.11 -27.11 46.25
CA MET A 87 -10.01 -26.42 46.88
C MET A 87 -10.53 -25.33 47.81
N TRP A 88 -9.78 -25.03 48.86
CA TRP A 88 -10.09 -23.94 49.79
C TRP A 88 -8.81 -23.23 50.22
N PHE A 89 -8.91 -21.91 50.38
CA PHE A 89 -7.91 -21.10 51.05
C PHE A 89 -8.56 -19.89 51.73
N GLN A 90 -7.83 -19.28 52.66
CA GLN A 90 -8.17 -18.01 53.29
C GLN A 90 -7.26 -16.92 52.78
N THR A 91 -7.83 -15.74 52.52
CA THR A 91 -7.07 -14.53 52.23
C THR A 91 -7.49 -13.42 53.20
N PRO A 92 -6.56 -12.64 53.78
CA PRO A 92 -6.94 -11.50 54.61
C PRO A 92 -7.71 -10.46 53.78
N CYS A 93 -8.69 -9.82 54.42
CA CYS A 93 -9.26 -8.59 53.90
C CYS A 93 -8.13 -7.56 53.76
N ARG A 94 -8.07 -6.95 52.59
CA ARG A 94 -7.13 -5.88 52.25
C ARG A 94 -7.91 -4.65 51.81
N ASP A 95 -7.28 -3.50 51.95
CA ASP A 95 -7.75 -2.28 51.30
C ASP A 95 -7.61 -2.42 49.78
N ALA A 96 -8.44 -1.69 49.03
CA ALA A 96 -8.27 -1.61 47.59
C ALA A 96 -6.92 -0.96 47.28
N VAL A 97 -6.22 -1.49 46.28
CA VAL A 97 -5.03 -0.82 45.77
C VAL A 97 -5.49 0.38 44.94
N GLU A 98 -5.20 1.59 45.42
CA GLU A 98 -5.51 2.83 44.72
C GLU A 98 -4.53 3.02 43.55
N GLU A 99 -4.90 2.45 42.40
CA GLU A 99 -4.16 2.60 41.15
C GLU A 99 -5.00 3.38 40.13
N PRO A 100 -4.36 4.22 39.31
CA PRO A 100 -5.03 4.89 38.20
C PRO A 100 -5.43 3.89 37.11
N GLY A 101 -6.53 4.18 36.43
CA GLY A 101 -7.03 3.45 35.28
C GLY A 101 -6.96 4.31 34.03
N TYR A 102 -6.94 3.67 32.87
CA TYR A 102 -6.93 4.36 31.59
C TYR A 102 -7.69 3.56 30.53
N THR A 103 -8.65 4.22 29.90
CA THR A 103 -9.29 3.78 28.66
C THR A 103 -9.53 4.99 27.78
N ASP A 104 -9.58 4.81 26.47
CA ASP A 104 -9.90 5.89 25.53
C ASP A 104 -10.82 5.39 24.42
N ASN A 105 -11.46 6.32 23.72
CA ASN A 105 -12.23 6.03 22.50
C ASN A 105 -11.41 6.22 21.21
N ALA A 106 -10.09 6.39 21.32
CA ALA A 106 -9.19 6.47 20.18
C ALA A 106 -8.97 5.07 19.60
N GLY A 107 -9.94 4.62 18.79
CA GLY A 107 -9.90 3.35 18.06
C GLY A 107 -8.85 3.33 16.94
N THR A 108 -8.78 2.20 16.23
CA THR A 108 -7.84 1.93 15.11
C THR A 108 -8.19 2.70 13.82
N GLY A 109 -8.62 3.95 13.92
CA GLY A 109 -9.05 4.76 12.78
C GLY A 109 -8.91 6.26 13.03
N TYR A 110 -8.28 6.65 14.14
CA TYR A 110 -8.00 8.04 14.46
C TYR A 110 -6.81 8.52 13.66
N GLY A 111 -7.07 9.04 12.46
CA GLY A 111 -6.02 9.52 11.58
C GLY A 111 -5.03 8.43 11.16
N GLU A 112 -5.39 7.15 11.21
CA GLU A 112 -4.48 6.13 10.70
C GLU A 112 -4.27 6.29 9.19
N CYS A 113 -3.06 5.96 8.71
CA CYS A 113 -2.77 5.82 7.28
C CYS A 113 -3.76 4.83 6.62
N TYR A 114 -4.20 3.81 7.34
CA TYR A 114 -5.04 2.74 6.83
C TYR A 114 -6.44 2.82 7.43
N GLY A 115 -7.47 3.12 6.64
CA GLY A 115 -8.83 3.23 7.18
C GLY A 115 -9.83 3.92 6.24
N THR A 116 -11.06 4.08 6.72
CA THR A 116 -12.22 4.45 5.89
C THR A 116 -12.27 5.91 5.45
N VAL A 117 -11.54 6.85 6.08
CA VAL A 117 -11.37 8.23 5.60
C VAL A 117 -10.06 8.83 6.18
N PRO A 118 -9.07 9.20 5.36
CA PRO A 118 -7.89 9.92 5.85
C PRO A 118 -8.23 11.37 6.24
N LEU A 119 -7.45 11.97 7.15
CA LEU A 119 -7.55 13.40 7.42
C LEU A 119 -6.96 14.17 6.25
N VAL A 120 -7.79 14.93 5.54
CA VAL A 120 -7.37 15.72 4.37
C VAL A 120 -7.53 17.20 4.67
N VAL A 121 -6.48 17.98 4.40
CA VAL A 121 -6.51 19.45 4.44
C VAL A 121 -5.86 20.01 3.18
N ALA A 122 -6.38 21.12 2.64
CA ALA A 122 -5.66 21.85 1.61
C ALA A 122 -4.43 22.56 2.22
N PRO A 123 -3.38 22.89 1.42
CA PRO A 123 -2.31 23.77 1.88
C PRO A 123 -2.87 25.07 2.49
N GLY A 124 -2.46 25.39 3.71
CA GLY A 124 -2.97 26.54 4.47
C GLY A 124 -4.25 26.29 5.27
N GLY A 125 -4.80 25.07 5.22
CA GLY A 125 -5.97 24.66 5.96
C GLY A 125 -5.65 23.92 7.27
N ASP A 126 -6.70 23.67 8.05
CA ASP A 126 -6.67 22.90 9.27
C ASP A 126 -7.88 21.96 9.40
N THR A 127 -7.74 20.95 10.26
CA THR A 127 -8.82 20.06 10.69
C THR A 127 -8.59 19.64 12.13
N ALA A 128 -9.62 19.13 12.81
CA ALA A 128 -9.50 18.71 14.20
C ALA A 128 -10.23 17.40 14.48
N VAL A 129 -9.64 16.59 15.36
CA VAL A 129 -10.21 15.35 15.87
C VAL A 129 -10.18 15.39 17.39
N THR A 130 -11.27 14.97 18.03
CA THR A 130 -11.36 14.90 19.49
C THR A 130 -11.49 13.45 19.91
N PHE A 131 -10.65 13.02 20.85
CA PHE A 131 -10.80 11.74 21.55
C PHE A 131 -11.05 12.00 23.04
N THR A 132 -11.74 11.06 23.67
CA THR A 132 -12.14 11.10 25.07
C THR A 132 -11.37 10.03 25.82
N MET A 133 -10.65 10.45 26.86
CA MET A 133 -9.98 9.55 27.81
C MET A 133 -10.83 9.42 29.06
N GLU A 134 -10.84 8.24 29.66
CA GLU A 134 -11.55 7.91 30.90
C GLU A 134 -10.60 7.26 31.91
N ASN A 135 -10.79 7.57 33.19
CA ASN A 135 -10.09 6.93 34.31
C ASN A 135 -11.03 6.02 35.13
N PRO A 136 -11.21 4.75 34.74
CA PRO A 136 -11.99 3.80 35.53
C PRO A 136 -11.25 3.29 36.79
N GLY A 137 -10.07 3.81 37.11
CA GLY A 137 -9.27 3.42 38.27
C GLY A 137 -9.79 3.95 39.60
N LEU A 138 -8.99 3.69 40.64
CA LEU A 138 -9.27 4.09 42.03
C LEU A 138 -8.40 5.24 42.53
N ALA A 139 -7.39 5.65 41.76
CA ALA A 139 -6.60 6.87 41.98
C ALA A 139 -6.73 7.84 40.80
N ASP A 140 -6.52 9.14 41.06
CA ASP A 140 -6.44 10.15 40.00
C ASP A 140 -5.31 9.80 39.03
N ASN A 141 -5.52 10.11 37.75
CA ASN A 141 -4.57 9.77 36.69
C ASN A 141 -4.09 11.05 36.01
N ASP A 142 -2.85 11.45 36.30
CA ASP A 142 -2.21 12.55 35.59
C ASP A 142 -1.78 12.10 34.19
N TYR A 143 -2.00 12.94 33.20
CA TYR A 143 -1.64 12.66 31.81
C TYR A 143 -0.95 13.84 31.13
N SER A 144 -0.16 13.51 30.11
CA SER A 144 0.41 14.47 29.15
C SER A 144 0.42 13.90 27.74
N ILE A 145 0.28 14.78 26.75
CA ILE A 145 0.21 14.44 25.33
C ILE A 145 1.51 14.86 24.66
N GLY A 146 2.27 13.89 24.19
CA GLY A 146 3.45 14.07 23.35
C GLY A 146 3.13 13.83 21.88
N VAL A 147 3.95 14.40 20.99
CA VAL A 147 3.89 14.15 19.55
C VAL A 147 5.30 13.82 19.06
N SER A 148 5.45 12.65 18.44
CA SER A 148 6.67 12.22 17.76
C SER A 148 6.44 12.26 16.26
N TYR A 149 7.13 13.15 15.56
CA TYR A 149 6.96 13.33 14.11
C TYR A 149 7.88 12.38 13.33
N THR A 150 7.30 11.61 12.41
CA THR A 150 8.09 10.84 11.42
C THR A 150 8.60 11.78 10.33
N ASN A 151 7.76 12.72 9.89
CA ASN A 151 8.12 13.75 8.92
C ASN A 151 7.39 15.09 9.25
N GLY A 152 7.97 16.18 8.76
CA GLY A 152 7.54 17.53 9.14
C GLY A 152 7.76 17.82 10.63
N SER A 153 7.18 18.91 11.12
CA SER A 153 7.13 19.22 12.55
C SER A 153 6.05 20.27 12.83
N GLY A 154 5.52 20.29 14.06
CA GLY A 154 4.63 21.36 14.55
C GLY A 154 3.27 21.45 13.87
N TRP A 155 2.85 20.42 13.12
CA TRP A 155 1.57 20.38 12.43
C TRP A 155 0.45 19.75 13.25
N ILE A 156 0.73 19.33 14.49
CA ILE A 156 -0.26 18.82 15.45
C ILE A 156 -0.20 19.67 16.73
N ASN A 157 -1.36 20.10 17.20
CA ASN A 157 -1.53 20.72 18.50
C ASN A 157 -2.59 19.99 19.32
N ALA A 158 -2.28 19.62 20.55
CA ALA A 158 -3.21 18.97 21.47
C ALA A 158 -3.74 19.98 22.51
N ALA A 159 -5.05 19.97 22.74
CA ALA A 159 -5.69 20.83 23.74
C ALA A 159 -6.81 20.08 24.49
N PRO A 160 -6.72 19.96 25.84
CA PRO A 160 -5.55 20.25 26.67
C PRO A 160 -4.37 19.29 26.37
N ALA A 161 -3.14 19.78 26.51
CA ALA A 161 -1.93 18.97 26.30
C ALA A 161 -1.52 18.16 27.56
N SER A 162 -2.11 18.46 28.71
CA SER A 162 -1.88 17.75 29.97
C SER A 162 -2.99 18.06 30.96
N GLY A 163 -3.19 17.20 31.94
CA GLY A 163 -4.15 17.42 33.03
C GLY A 163 -4.27 16.22 33.94
N THR A 164 -5.34 16.19 34.73
CA THR A 164 -5.66 15.11 35.66
C THR A 164 -7.07 14.62 35.36
N ILE A 165 -7.24 13.30 35.25
CA ILE A 165 -8.57 12.67 35.16
C ILE A 165 -8.88 12.06 36.53
N SER A 166 -9.92 12.57 37.19
CA SER A 166 -10.30 12.09 38.52
C SER A 166 -10.68 10.60 38.51
N ALA A 167 -10.37 9.88 39.59
CA ALA A 167 -10.72 8.46 39.73
C ALA A 167 -12.23 8.22 39.64
N GLY A 168 -12.69 7.27 38.83
CA GLY A 168 -14.08 6.82 38.80
C GLY A 168 -14.66 6.62 37.41
N LEU A 169 -15.64 5.71 37.28
CA LEU A 169 -16.35 5.50 36.02
C LEU A 169 -17.00 6.80 35.51
N ASN A 170 -16.92 7.03 34.20
CA ASN A 170 -17.38 8.22 33.48
C ASN A 170 -16.63 9.52 33.79
N ASN A 171 -15.58 9.50 34.62
CA ASN A 171 -14.70 10.65 34.72
C ASN A 171 -13.82 10.70 33.48
N THR A 172 -14.10 11.69 32.64
CA THR A 172 -13.57 11.80 31.30
C THR A 172 -12.93 13.15 31.06
N VAL A 173 -12.01 13.18 30.10
CA VAL A 173 -11.48 14.42 29.54
C VAL A 173 -11.41 14.28 28.02
N ASP A 174 -11.86 15.33 27.33
CA ASP A 174 -11.75 15.43 25.88
C ASP A 174 -10.44 16.13 25.52
N VAL A 175 -9.65 15.49 24.67
CA VAL A 175 -8.45 16.08 24.05
C VAL A 175 -8.71 16.28 22.58
N THR A 176 -8.64 17.54 22.14
CA THR A 176 -8.75 17.90 20.73
C THR A 176 -7.37 18.04 20.11
N LEU A 177 -7.10 17.24 19.09
CA LEU A 177 -5.94 17.32 18.22
C LEU A 177 -6.30 18.18 17.01
N THR A 178 -5.63 19.31 16.84
CA THR A 178 -5.73 20.15 15.65
C THR A 178 -4.55 19.86 14.74
N PHE A 179 -4.85 19.60 13.47
CA PHE A 179 -3.90 19.31 12.41
C PHE A 179 -3.85 20.49 11.45
N THR A 180 -2.68 21.04 11.17
CA THR A 180 -2.55 22.27 10.37
C THR A 180 -1.48 22.14 9.29
N ALA A 181 -1.85 22.39 8.05
CA ALA A 181 -0.91 22.52 6.94
C ALA A 181 -0.59 24.00 6.67
N PRO A 182 0.69 24.42 6.60
CA PRO A 182 1.07 25.75 6.17
C PRO A 182 0.70 25.98 4.69
N ALA A 183 0.50 27.25 4.31
CA ALA A 183 0.09 27.62 2.95
C ALA A 183 1.08 27.19 1.83
N GLY A 184 2.34 26.96 2.17
CA GLY A 184 3.37 26.47 1.24
C GLY A 184 3.68 24.98 1.39
N ALA A 185 2.81 24.20 2.03
CA ALA A 185 2.99 22.75 2.13
C ALA A 185 2.97 22.11 0.73
N PRO A 186 3.78 21.05 0.49
CA PRO A 186 3.74 20.31 -0.77
C PRO A 186 2.35 19.71 -0.99
N ASP A 187 1.88 19.79 -2.24
CA ASP A 187 0.52 19.43 -2.64
C ASP A 187 0.55 18.44 -3.83
N PRO A 188 0.17 17.15 -3.63
CA PRO A 188 -0.17 16.56 -2.35
C PRO A 188 1.05 16.23 -1.47
N SER A 189 0.85 15.92 -0.19
CA SER A 189 1.84 15.25 0.67
C SER A 189 1.18 14.51 1.83
N VAL A 190 1.93 13.60 2.46
CA VAL A 190 1.45 12.78 3.59
C VAL A 190 2.36 12.96 4.79
N TRP A 191 1.80 13.43 5.90
CA TRP A 191 2.53 13.73 7.12
C TRP A 191 2.14 12.74 8.22
N VAL A 192 3.13 12.09 8.82
CA VAL A 192 2.94 10.99 9.76
C VAL A 192 3.58 11.33 11.10
N ALA A 193 2.86 11.04 12.18
CA ALA A 193 3.33 11.19 13.55
C ALA A 193 2.70 10.13 14.45
N THR A 194 3.24 9.99 15.65
CA THR A 194 2.64 9.20 16.73
C THR A 194 2.32 10.12 17.90
N ILE A 195 1.08 10.09 18.35
CA ILE A 195 0.65 10.75 19.59
C ILE A 195 0.96 9.80 20.74
N SER A 196 1.71 10.29 21.73
CA SER A 196 2.02 9.53 22.94
C SER A 196 1.21 10.10 24.09
N VAL A 197 0.24 9.32 24.59
CA VAL A 197 -0.51 9.63 25.80
C VAL A 197 0.24 9.02 26.97
N VAL A 198 1.04 9.83 27.66
CA VAL A 198 1.76 9.42 28.86
C VAL A 198 0.84 9.62 30.04
N HIS A 199 0.51 8.54 30.73
CA HIS A 199 -0.36 8.52 31.91
C HIS A 199 0.25 7.65 33.03
N GLU A 200 -0.37 7.61 34.21
CA GLU A 200 0.14 6.87 35.37
C GLU A 200 -0.36 5.42 35.46
N ALA A 201 -1.44 5.09 34.74
CA ALA A 201 -1.98 3.72 34.70
C ALA A 201 -1.04 2.70 34.01
N VAL A 202 -1.22 1.41 34.32
CA VAL A 202 -0.51 0.29 33.67
C VAL A 202 -0.74 0.32 32.16
N GLY A 203 0.33 0.14 31.38
CA GLY A 203 0.28 0.18 29.91
C GLY A 203 0.69 1.52 29.29
N SER A 204 1.08 2.51 30.11
CA SER A 204 1.66 3.77 29.65
C SER A 204 3.04 3.58 28.98
N PRO A 205 3.36 4.31 27.89
CA PRO A 205 2.47 5.23 27.18
C PRO A 205 1.51 4.51 26.22
N ARG A 206 0.34 5.12 26.00
CA ARG A 206 -0.55 4.74 24.89
C ARG A 206 -0.13 5.50 23.63
N GLU A 207 0.33 4.76 22.62
CA GLU A 207 0.77 5.31 21.33
C GLU A 207 -0.37 5.24 20.30
N ILE A 208 -0.74 6.38 19.70
CA ILE A 208 -1.80 6.51 18.68
C ILE A 208 -1.15 7.01 17.38
N PRO A 209 -1.02 6.18 16.33
CA PRO A 209 -0.49 6.61 15.04
C PRO A 209 -1.48 7.56 14.35
N VAL A 210 -0.97 8.66 13.78
CA VAL A 210 -1.76 9.66 13.05
C VAL A 210 -1.09 10.09 11.74
N CYS A 211 -1.92 10.47 10.78
CA CYS A 211 -1.58 10.78 9.41
C CYS A 211 -2.46 11.94 8.91
N LEU A 212 -1.83 12.92 8.30
CA LEU A 212 -2.47 14.06 7.65
C LEU A 212 -2.09 14.07 6.17
N MET A 213 -3.09 14.05 5.31
CA MET A 213 -2.93 14.29 3.88
C MET A 213 -3.12 15.77 3.61
N VAL A 214 -2.12 16.38 2.98
CA VAL A 214 -2.20 17.75 2.50
C VAL A 214 -2.47 17.68 1.01
N ALA A 215 -3.65 18.10 0.56
CA ALA A 215 -4.02 18.11 -0.86
C ALA A 215 -5.10 19.16 -1.15
N SER A 216 -4.92 20.00 -2.17
CA SER A 216 -5.98 20.92 -2.62
C SER A 216 -7.16 20.17 -3.25
N GLU A 217 -6.87 19.07 -3.95
CA GLU A 217 -7.84 18.12 -4.48
C GLU A 217 -7.39 16.72 -4.09
N PHE A 218 -8.21 16.04 -3.29
CA PHE A 218 -7.90 14.69 -2.86
C PHE A 218 -8.50 13.67 -3.82
N VAL A 219 -7.61 12.90 -4.47
CA VAL A 219 -7.98 11.81 -5.35
C VAL A 219 -7.89 10.51 -4.56
N TYR A 220 -9.02 9.81 -4.43
CA TYR A 220 -9.04 8.49 -3.81
C TYR A 220 -8.33 7.47 -4.70
N PRO A 221 -7.61 6.49 -4.11
CA PRO A 221 -7.18 5.31 -4.83
C PRO A 221 -8.39 4.63 -5.47
N ALA A 222 -8.29 4.35 -6.76
CA ALA A 222 -9.32 3.73 -7.55
C ALA A 222 -8.69 2.77 -8.55
N SER A 223 -9.27 1.58 -8.66
CA SER A 223 -8.93 0.63 -9.70
C SER A 223 -9.91 0.68 -10.86
N THR A 224 -9.42 0.33 -12.04
CA THR A 224 -10.22 -0.01 -13.21
C THR A 224 -9.81 -1.38 -13.74
N ASN A 225 -10.76 -2.12 -14.27
CA ASN A 225 -10.50 -3.39 -14.92
C ASN A 225 -10.66 -3.20 -16.42
N LEU A 226 -9.63 -3.56 -17.17
CA LEU A 226 -9.63 -3.51 -18.63
C LEU A 226 -9.43 -4.91 -19.19
N ALA A 227 -9.86 -5.10 -20.43
CA ALA A 227 -9.75 -6.40 -21.08
C ALA A 227 -9.36 -6.23 -22.55
N THR A 228 -8.46 -7.09 -23.01
CA THR A 228 -8.37 -7.45 -24.43
C THR A 228 -9.47 -8.45 -24.74
N THR A 229 -9.52 -8.98 -25.96
CA THR A 229 -10.48 -10.04 -26.29
C THR A 229 -10.20 -11.37 -25.61
N CYS A 230 -8.99 -11.58 -25.08
CA CYS A 230 -8.60 -12.84 -24.46
C CYS A 230 -7.98 -12.69 -23.07
N LYS A 231 -7.71 -11.46 -22.59
CA LYS A 231 -7.08 -11.21 -21.28
C LYS A 231 -7.72 -10.07 -20.53
N GLN A 232 -7.50 -10.05 -19.21
CA GLN A 232 -7.98 -8.98 -18.34
C GLN A 232 -6.86 -8.48 -17.42
N ILE A 233 -6.86 -7.19 -17.10
CA ILE A 233 -5.90 -6.59 -16.18
C ILE A 233 -6.59 -5.55 -15.28
N ARG A 234 -6.25 -5.56 -14.00
CA ARG A 234 -6.60 -4.50 -13.06
C ARG A 234 -5.48 -3.48 -12.95
N LEU A 235 -5.83 -2.21 -13.05
CA LEU A 235 -4.91 -1.07 -12.94
C LEU A 235 -5.41 -0.12 -11.86
N TRP A 236 -4.51 0.42 -11.05
CA TRP A 236 -4.83 1.44 -10.04
C TRP A 236 -4.27 2.80 -10.43
N ASN A 237 -4.97 3.85 -10.02
CA ASN A 237 -4.64 5.22 -10.39
C ASN A 237 -3.39 5.79 -9.69
N ASP A 238 -2.74 5.02 -8.82
CA ASP A 238 -1.46 5.32 -8.18
C ASP A 238 -0.26 4.64 -8.87
N GLY A 239 -0.48 3.93 -9.98
CA GLY A 239 0.56 3.21 -10.71
C GLY A 239 0.70 1.73 -10.34
N HIS A 240 -0.12 1.21 -9.41
CA HIS A 240 -0.16 -0.21 -9.08
C HIS A 240 -0.81 -1.04 -10.22
N LEU A 241 -0.13 -2.11 -10.63
CA LEU A 241 -0.55 -3.08 -11.64
C LEU A 241 -0.93 -4.39 -10.95
N VAL A 242 -2.21 -4.76 -11.04
CA VAL A 242 -2.77 -5.97 -10.41
C VAL A 242 -2.58 -5.94 -8.87
N ASN A 243 -3.36 -6.73 -8.11
CA ASN A 243 -3.19 -6.85 -6.66
C ASN A 243 -3.71 -8.23 -6.23
N ASN A 244 -3.00 -9.30 -6.66
CA ASN A 244 -3.39 -10.69 -6.43
C ASN A 244 -4.89 -10.95 -6.71
N ALA A 245 -5.38 -10.40 -7.82
CA ALA A 245 -6.78 -10.44 -8.18
C ALA A 245 -6.97 -11.47 -9.29
N ALA A 246 -7.31 -12.71 -8.92
CA ALA A 246 -7.78 -13.72 -9.86
C ALA A 246 -8.81 -13.11 -10.84
N ASP A 247 -8.73 -13.51 -12.10
CA ASP A 247 -9.52 -13.02 -13.25
C ASP A 247 -9.17 -11.61 -13.77
N TYR A 248 -8.21 -10.91 -13.15
CA TYR A 248 -7.72 -9.59 -13.59
C TYR A 248 -6.19 -9.47 -13.48
N ALA A 249 -5.50 -10.60 -13.60
CA ALA A 249 -4.08 -10.74 -13.34
C ALA A 249 -3.28 -11.01 -14.62
N PHE A 250 -3.71 -10.37 -15.70
CA PHE A 250 -3.16 -10.57 -17.04
C PHE A 250 -3.34 -12.00 -17.58
N ASP A 251 -4.34 -12.67 -17.04
CA ASP A 251 -4.71 -14.05 -17.29
C ASP A 251 -5.64 -14.21 -18.49
N TYR A 252 -5.73 -15.45 -19.01
CA TYR A 252 -6.60 -15.74 -20.13
C TYR A 252 -8.06 -15.93 -19.67
N ILE A 253 -8.97 -15.30 -20.40
CA ILE A 253 -10.42 -15.47 -20.19
C ILE A 253 -10.78 -16.95 -20.43
N ALA A 254 -11.25 -17.62 -19.38
CA ALA A 254 -11.62 -19.03 -19.37
C ALA A 254 -10.46 -19.99 -19.69
N ASP A 255 -9.29 -19.77 -19.09
CA ASP A 255 -8.20 -20.76 -19.08
C ASP A 255 -8.56 -22.02 -18.28
N CYS A 256 -8.10 -23.18 -18.73
CA CYS A 256 -8.39 -24.49 -18.13
C CYS A 256 -7.42 -24.90 -17.00
N ASP A 257 -6.65 -23.95 -16.48
CA ASP A 257 -5.51 -24.19 -15.61
C ASP A 257 -5.96 -24.62 -14.20
N THR A 258 -6.03 -25.94 -13.96
CA THR A 258 -6.47 -26.51 -12.68
C THR A 258 -5.50 -27.57 -12.17
N PHE A 259 -4.39 -27.16 -11.55
CA PHE A 259 -3.68 -28.07 -10.65
C PHE A 259 -4.49 -28.31 -9.36
N ASN A 260 -5.25 -27.33 -8.88
CA ASN A 260 -6.42 -27.55 -8.03
C ASN A 260 -7.33 -26.29 -8.00
N ALA A 261 -8.59 -26.43 -7.58
CA ALA A 261 -9.54 -25.31 -7.47
C ALA A 261 -9.17 -24.24 -6.42
N ASN A 262 -8.00 -24.33 -5.78
CA ASN A 262 -7.50 -23.48 -4.70
C ASN A 262 -6.07 -22.93 -4.95
N THR A 263 -5.48 -23.09 -6.15
CA THR A 263 -4.16 -22.53 -6.49
C THR A 263 -4.31 -21.24 -7.29
N THR A 264 -3.36 -20.32 -7.10
CA THR A 264 -3.16 -19.09 -7.88
C THR A 264 -2.76 -19.37 -9.35
N SER A 265 -3.05 -20.55 -9.88
CA SER A 265 -2.60 -21.07 -11.18
C SER A 265 -3.19 -20.34 -12.40
N ASN A 266 -4.09 -19.37 -12.20
CA ASN A 266 -4.55 -18.50 -13.27
C ASN A 266 -3.86 -17.13 -13.28
N ILE A 267 -3.03 -16.77 -12.30
CA ILE A 267 -2.36 -15.47 -12.25
C ILE A 267 -1.20 -15.49 -13.26
N TYR A 268 -0.98 -14.42 -14.02
CA TYR A 268 0.24 -14.23 -14.81
C TYR A 268 1.09 -13.13 -14.19
N LEU A 269 0.46 -11.99 -13.91
CA LEU A 269 1.06 -10.86 -13.19
C LEU A 269 0.41 -10.79 -11.81
N TYR A 270 1.15 -11.14 -10.77
CA TYR A 270 0.65 -11.12 -9.39
C TYR A 270 0.51 -9.69 -8.88
N ASP A 271 1.56 -8.90 -9.10
CA ASP A 271 1.69 -7.54 -8.62
C ASP A 271 2.74 -6.76 -9.46
N GLY A 272 2.71 -5.44 -9.45
CA GLY A 272 3.68 -4.62 -10.16
C GLY A 272 3.47 -3.13 -9.97
N SER A 273 4.52 -2.34 -10.14
CA SER A 273 4.41 -0.88 -10.20
C SER A 273 5.67 -0.26 -10.78
N PRO A 274 5.59 0.98 -11.28
CA PRO A 274 6.76 1.81 -11.48
C PRO A 274 7.53 1.99 -10.18
N VAL A 275 8.85 1.98 -10.27
CA VAL A 275 9.76 2.14 -9.13
C VAL A 275 10.65 3.35 -9.33
N VAL A 276 10.81 4.17 -8.28
CA VAL A 276 11.72 5.32 -8.26
C VAL A 276 12.67 5.21 -7.10
N CYS A 277 13.97 5.35 -7.39
CA CYS A 277 14.99 5.50 -6.35
C CYS A 277 15.79 6.81 -6.51
N ARG A 278 16.15 7.41 -5.38
CA ARG A 278 16.99 8.64 -5.34
C ARG A 278 17.77 8.73 -4.04
N LEU A 279 19.01 9.20 -4.11
CA LEU A 279 19.78 9.63 -2.93
C LEU A 279 19.46 11.08 -2.60
N ASP A 280 18.74 11.31 -1.50
CA ASP A 280 18.46 12.65 -0.94
C ASP A 280 18.70 12.63 0.58
N GLY A 281 19.98 12.73 0.97
CA GLY A 281 20.44 12.47 2.34
C GLY A 281 20.50 10.98 2.69
N SER A 282 19.42 10.24 2.42
CA SER A 282 19.35 8.77 2.44
C SER A 282 18.80 8.24 1.12
N ASP A 283 18.97 6.94 0.90
CA ASP A 283 18.30 6.26 -0.20
C ASP A 283 16.79 6.21 0.02
N THR A 284 16.04 6.43 -1.05
CA THR A 284 14.59 6.46 -1.08
C THR A 284 14.11 5.47 -2.12
N LEU A 285 13.13 4.65 -1.77
CA LEU A 285 12.39 3.78 -2.70
C LEU A 285 10.94 4.25 -2.72
N ARG A 286 10.35 4.31 -3.91
CA ARG A 286 8.94 4.67 -4.13
C ARG A 286 8.30 3.68 -5.10
N PHE A 287 7.19 3.06 -4.70
CA PHE A 287 6.47 2.03 -5.46
C PHE A 287 5.08 1.76 -4.83
N SER A 288 4.19 1.05 -5.52
CA SER A 288 2.85 0.71 -4.98
C SER A 288 2.55 -0.79 -4.93
N ALA A 289 3.46 -1.65 -5.40
CA ALA A 289 3.30 -3.11 -5.31
C ALA A 289 3.38 -3.66 -3.87
N TYR A 290 2.96 -4.90 -3.65
CA TYR A 290 3.06 -5.67 -2.40
C TYR A 290 2.46 -4.99 -1.17
N SER A 291 1.16 -4.72 -1.24
CA SER A 291 0.38 -4.11 -0.15
C SER A 291 0.85 -2.70 0.25
N LYS A 292 1.73 -2.08 -0.54
CA LYS A 292 1.97 -0.65 -0.43
C LYS A 292 0.72 0.09 -0.84
N THR A 293 0.43 1.14 -0.10
CA THR A 293 -0.72 1.99 -0.29
C THR A 293 -0.27 3.41 -0.45
N TYR A 294 -1.15 4.23 -1.00
CA TYR A 294 -0.97 5.68 -1.09
C TYR A 294 -0.75 6.41 0.24
N THR A 295 -0.80 5.70 1.38
CA THR A 295 -0.58 6.27 2.70
C THR A 295 0.78 5.90 3.29
N ASP A 296 1.46 4.93 2.68
CA ASP A 296 2.82 4.54 3.07
C ASP A 296 3.84 5.60 2.68
N ALA A 297 4.90 5.72 3.47
CA ALA A 297 5.99 6.65 3.21
C ALA A 297 6.72 6.38 1.88
N ASP A 298 6.64 5.16 1.37
CA ASP A 298 7.17 4.72 0.08
C ASP A 298 6.10 4.45 -1.00
N GLY A 299 4.81 4.51 -0.66
CA GLY A 299 3.72 4.39 -1.62
C GLY A 299 3.72 5.49 -2.69
N MET A 300 3.17 5.25 -3.88
CA MET A 300 2.86 6.34 -4.83
C MET A 300 1.58 7.09 -4.43
N ARG A 301 1.33 8.26 -5.01
CA ARG A 301 0.17 9.12 -4.70
C ARG A 301 -0.69 9.32 -5.94
N PRO A 302 -1.97 8.93 -5.94
CA PRO A 302 -2.86 9.23 -7.06
C PRO A 302 -3.09 10.75 -7.15
N LEU A 303 -2.96 11.30 -8.35
CA LEU A 303 -3.16 12.73 -8.64
C LEU A 303 -4.33 12.98 -9.59
N ALA A 304 -4.81 11.96 -10.31
CA ALA A 304 -5.98 12.07 -11.15
C ALA A 304 -6.85 10.80 -11.07
N PRO A 305 -8.18 10.92 -11.26
CA PRO A 305 -9.02 9.75 -11.50
C PRO A 305 -8.74 9.15 -12.88
N TRP A 306 -9.23 7.93 -13.11
CA TRP A 306 -9.14 7.28 -14.40
C TRP A 306 -9.92 8.03 -15.49
N THR A 307 -9.27 8.26 -16.62
CA THR A 307 -9.92 8.63 -17.89
C THR A 307 -9.86 7.44 -18.83
N ILE A 308 -11.01 6.97 -19.30
CA ILE A 308 -11.10 5.82 -20.22
C ILE A 308 -11.66 6.28 -21.56
N ASP A 309 -10.85 6.16 -22.61
CA ASP A 309 -11.25 6.38 -24.00
C ASP A 309 -11.41 5.05 -24.73
N ASN A 310 -12.66 4.74 -25.08
CA ASN A 310 -13.03 3.53 -25.81
C ASN A 310 -13.44 3.83 -27.27
N THR A 311 -13.21 5.04 -27.77
CA THR A 311 -13.70 5.50 -29.09
C THR A 311 -12.87 4.99 -30.26
N ASN A 312 -11.58 4.71 -30.05
CA ASN A 312 -10.70 4.15 -31.07
C ASN A 312 -11.14 2.70 -31.41
N ALA A 313 -11.14 2.32 -32.69
CA ALA A 313 -11.57 0.99 -33.11
C ALA A 313 -10.58 -0.13 -32.72
N ASP A 314 -9.29 0.19 -32.62
CA ASP A 314 -8.21 -0.79 -32.47
C ASP A 314 -7.84 -1.05 -31.01
N TYR A 315 -8.05 -0.08 -30.12
CA TYR A 315 -7.72 -0.20 -28.70
C TYR A 315 -8.67 0.59 -27.78
N THR A 316 -8.63 0.26 -26.49
CA THR A 316 -9.11 1.10 -25.38
C THR A 316 -7.91 1.77 -24.74
N LYS A 317 -7.96 3.08 -24.52
CA LYS A 317 -6.93 3.83 -23.77
C LYS A 317 -7.44 4.11 -22.36
N ALA A 318 -6.63 3.84 -21.35
CA ALA A 318 -6.86 4.30 -19.98
C ALA A 318 -5.70 5.16 -19.52
N SER A 319 -6.01 6.32 -18.94
CA SER A 319 -5.04 7.32 -18.53
C SER A 319 -5.26 7.71 -17.07
N THR A 320 -4.16 7.89 -16.35
CA THR A 320 -4.14 8.40 -14.97
C THR A 320 -2.88 9.22 -14.73
N MET A 321 -2.84 9.92 -13.60
CA MET A 321 -1.67 10.63 -13.10
C MET A 321 -1.42 10.27 -11.64
N PHE A 322 -0.15 10.07 -11.29
CA PHE A 322 0.30 9.82 -9.91
C PHE A 322 1.69 10.42 -9.69
N ALA A 323 2.19 10.40 -8.46
CA ALA A 323 3.52 10.86 -8.12
C ALA A 323 4.16 10.04 -7.01
N THR A 324 5.47 10.24 -6.80
CA THR A 324 6.17 9.71 -5.62
C THR A 324 5.58 10.24 -4.31
N ALA A 325 5.78 9.52 -3.20
CA ALA A 325 5.28 9.89 -1.87
C ALA A 325 5.64 11.33 -1.42
N ASP A 326 6.79 11.83 -1.87
CA ASP A 326 7.31 13.18 -1.60
C ASP A 326 6.90 14.21 -2.65
N THR A 327 6.08 13.80 -3.62
CA THR A 327 5.57 14.58 -4.75
C THR A 327 6.62 15.32 -5.56
N THR A 328 7.81 14.73 -5.63
CA THR A 328 8.93 15.28 -6.42
C THR A 328 8.92 14.80 -7.87
N VAL A 329 8.53 13.55 -8.13
CA VAL A 329 8.46 12.97 -9.47
C VAL A 329 7.02 12.59 -9.80
N GLY A 330 6.47 13.21 -10.83
CA GLY A 330 5.14 12.92 -11.37
C GLY A 330 5.19 11.92 -12.51
N PHE A 331 4.09 11.20 -12.70
CA PHE A 331 3.89 10.22 -13.76
C PHE A 331 2.54 10.46 -14.44
N LEU A 332 2.54 10.51 -15.77
CA LEU A 332 1.38 10.21 -16.59
C LEU A 332 1.51 8.78 -17.10
N ALA A 333 0.50 7.96 -16.82
CA ALA A 333 0.45 6.59 -17.29
C ALA A 333 -0.71 6.42 -18.27
N ASP A 334 -0.36 5.99 -19.48
CA ASP A 334 -1.31 5.59 -20.50
C ASP A 334 -1.19 4.09 -20.78
N TYR A 335 -2.30 3.38 -20.66
CA TYR A 335 -2.41 1.97 -21.00
C TYR A 335 -3.26 1.81 -22.26
N TYR A 336 -2.69 1.18 -23.29
CA TYR A 336 -3.40 0.87 -24.53
C TYR A 336 -3.68 -0.63 -24.58
N ILE A 337 -4.97 -0.96 -24.61
CA ILE A 337 -5.49 -2.33 -24.52
C ILE A 337 -6.07 -2.71 -25.88
N PRO A 338 -5.41 -3.57 -26.67
CA PRO A 338 -5.87 -3.94 -28.00
C PRO A 338 -7.22 -4.67 -27.99
N LYS A 339 -8.06 -4.38 -28.99
CA LYS A 339 -9.39 -4.98 -29.18
C LYS A 339 -9.44 -6.09 -30.22
N ALA A 340 -8.41 -6.22 -31.06
CA ALA A 340 -8.38 -7.23 -32.11
C ALA A 340 -7.91 -8.58 -31.54
N ALA A 341 -8.57 -9.68 -31.95
CA ALA A 341 -8.24 -11.04 -31.51
C ALA A 341 -6.78 -11.44 -31.77
N GLY A 342 -6.15 -10.93 -32.83
CA GLY A 342 -4.73 -11.19 -33.13
C GLY A 342 -3.73 -10.40 -32.27
N ASN A 343 -4.19 -9.45 -31.46
CA ASN A 343 -3.36 -8.57 -30.63
C ASN A 343 -3.68 -8.70 -29.13
N CYS A 344 -4.41 -9.74 -28.74
CA CYS A 344 -4.95 -9.83 -27.39
C CYS A 344 -3.92 -10.29 -26.34
N GLU A 345 -2.73 -10.69 -26.78
CA GLU A 345 -1.65 -11.26 -25.96
C GLU A 345 -0.79 -10.23 -25.23
N PHE A 346 -0.89 -8.97 -25.64
CA PHE A 346 -0.07 -7.89 -25.11
C PHE A 346 -0.92 -6.68 -24.76
N ILE A 347 -0.38 -5.86 -23.86
CA ILE A 347 -0.82 -4.50 -23.57
C ILE A 347 0.37 -3.57 -23.73
N ILE A 348 0.10 -2.32 -24.09
CA ILE A 348 1.11 -1.29 -24.20
C ILE A 348 0.96 -0.37 -23.00
N GLU A 349 2.07 -0.08 -22.35
CA GLU A 349 2.12 0.94 -21.32
C GLU A 349 3.08 2.05 -21.75
N LYS A 350 2.63 3.29 -21.66
CA LYS A 350 3.42 4.50 -21.89
C LYS A 350 3.44 5.29 -20.60
N LEU A 351 4.62 5.39 -20.02
CA LEU A 351 4.92 6.23 -18.87
C LEU A 351 5.62 7.49 -19.32
N ARG A 352 5.13 8.64 -18.87
CA ARG A 352 5.82 9.93 -18.96
C ARG A 352 6.09 10.42 -17.56
N PHE A 353 7.35 10.54 -17.16
CA PHE A 353 7.72 11.01 -15.83
C PHE A 353 8.46 12.34 -15.89
N PHE A 354 8.20 13.20 -14.91
CA PHE A 354 8.61 14.59 -14.93
C PHE A 354 8.88 15.14 -13.53
N ASN A 355 9.65 16.22 -13.46
CA ASN A 355 9.95 16.92 -12.22
C ASN A 355 8.78 17.80 -11.80
N MET A 356 8.30 17.63 -10.57
CA MET A 356 7.21 18.44 -9.98
C MET A 356 7.72 19.52 -9.03
N THR A 357 9.02 19.67 -8.89
CA THR A 357 9.66 20.65 -8.00
C THR A 357 10.15 21.89 -8.74
N ALA A 358 10.46 22.94 -8.00
CA ALA A 358 11.01 24.19 -8.54
C ALA A 358 12.53 24.14 -8.81
N SER A 359 13.17 22.97 -8.68
CA SER A 359 14.61 22.80 -8.85
C SER A 359 14.95 21.48 -9.52
N THR A 360 16.09 21.39 -10.21
CA THR A 360 16.56 20.14 -10.81
C THR A 360 16.68 19.02 -9.78
N LEU A 361 16.10 17.86 -10.08
CA LEU A 361 16.30 16.62 -9.33
C LEU A 361 17.46 15.86 -9.96
N ASN A 362 18.49 15.53 -9.17
CA ASN A 362 19.67 14.84 -9.68
C ASN A 362 19.65 13.35 -9.30
N GLY A 363 20.19 12.51 -10.19
CA GLY A 363 20.39 11.08 -9.93
C GLY A 363 19.09 10.29 -9.68
N VAL A 364 18.02 10.65 -10.39
CA VAL A 364 16.72 9.97 -10.30
C VAL A 364 16.79 8.67 -11.10
N LEU A 365 16.68 7.54 -10.42
CA LEU A 365 16.56 6.22 -11.05
C LEU A 365 15.08 5.89 -11.19
N VAL A 366 14.64 5.59 -12.41
CA VAL A 366 13.24 5.23 -12.70
C VAL A 366 13.21 3.88 -13.40
N GLY A 367 12.24 3.05 -13.04
CA GLY A 367 12.13 1.68 -13.51
C GLY A 367 10.75 1.08 -13.36
N GLU A 368 10.69 -0.23 -13.57
CA GLU A 368 9.52 -1.07 -13.36
C GLU A 368 9.86 -2.22 -12.43
N PHE A 369 8.97 -2.55 -11.51
CA PHE A 369 9.03 -3.79 -10.74
C PHE A 369 7.77 -4.62 -11.03
N LEU A 370 7.92 -5.88 -11.40
CA LEU A 370 6.82 -6.79 -11.78
C LEU A 370 7.02 -8.17 -11.19
N ASP A 371 6.02 -8.68 -10.49
CA ASP A 371 5.97 -10.04 -9.97
C ASP A 371 5.18 -10.93 -10.93
N TRP A 372 5.88 -11.67 -11.77
CA TRP A 372 5.22 -12.60 -12.69
C TRP A 372 5.06 -13.93 -11.99
N ASP A 373 3.83 -14.35 -11.77
CA ASP A 373 3.48 -15.69 -11.32
C ASP A 373 3.09 -16.53 -12.54
N VAL A 374 3.96 -16.67 -13.55
CA VAL A 374 3.57 -17.39 -14.77
C VAL A 374 3.13 -18.80 -14.39
N PRO A 375 1.94 -19.28 -14.81
CA PRO A 375 1.41 -20.52 -14.25
C PRO A 375 2.38 -21.70 -14.37
N ALA A 376 2.52 -22.43 -13.26
CA ALA A 376 3.45 -23.54 -13.07
C ALA A 376 2.82 -24.64 -12.19
N ASP A 377 3.28 -25.90 -12.29
CA ASP A 377 2.68 -27.03 -11.53
C ASP A 377 2.80 -26.85 -10.01
N SER A 378 3.82 -26.08 -9.60
CA SER A 378 4.08 -25.79 -8.19
C SER A 378 3.59 -24.40 -7.74
N GLY A 379 2.74 -23.74 -8.54
CA GLY A 379 2.23 -22.39 -8.25
C GLY A 379 3.04 -21.30 -8.95
N SER A 380 3.82 -20.52 -8.17
CA SER A 380 4.56 -19.32 -8.62
C SER A 380 6.04 -19.57 -8.99
N ASN A 381 6.50 -20.83 -9.05
CA ASN A 381 7.90 -21.08 -9.35
C ASN A 381 8.17 -21.00 -10.86
N ASN A 382 9.00 -20.03 -11.24
CA ASN A 382 9.30 -19.70 -12.62
C ASN A 382 10.77 -19.88 -13.00
N GLY A 383 10.97 -20.12 -14.30
CA GLY A 383 12.25 -19.92 -14.97
C GLY A 383 12.32 -18.50 -15.52
N SER A 384 13.51 -18.03 -15.89
CA SER A 384 13.66 -16.70 -16.49
C SER A 384 14.66 -16.66 -17.63
N GLY A 385 14.50 -15.65 -18.48
CA GLY A 385 15.33 -15.42 -19.65
C GLY A 385 15.28 -13.96 -20.10
N TYR A 386 16.13 -13.61 -21.07
CA TYR A 386 16.11 -12.29 -21.69
C TYR A 386 16.54 -12.36 -23.16
N ASP A 387 16.13 -11.35 -23.93
CA ASP A 387 16.64 -11.05 -25.27
C ASP A 387 17.07 -9.58 -25.33
N LEU A 388 18.39 -9.37 -25.37
CA LEU A 388 19.00 -8.04 -25.43
C LEU A 388 18.62 -7.27 -26.69
N ALA A 389 18.46 -7.95 -27.84
CA ALA A 389 18.14 -7.27 -29.09
C ALA A 389 16.73 -6.65 -29.05
N SER A 390 15.83 -7.30 -28.31
CA SER A 390 14.48 -6.81 -28.08
C SER A 390 14.32 -6.00 -26.81
N GLY A 391 15.37 -5.83 -25.99
CA GLY A 391 15.26 -5.22 -24.66
C GLY A 391 14.20 -5.93 -23.80
N LEU A 392 14.12 -7.25 -23.93
CA LEU A 392 13.08 -8.11 -23.36
C LEU A 392 13.66 -8.89 -22.18
N ILE A 393 12.94 -8.89 -21.06
CA ILE A 393 13.15 -9.81 -19.94
C ILE A 393 11.83 -10.52 -19.65
N TYR A 394 11.91 -11.82 -19.37
CA TYR A 394 10.73 -12.67 -19.27
C TYR A 394 10.92 -13.82 -18.29
N GLN A 395 9.79 -14.39 -17.92
CA GLN A 395 9.66 -15.57 -17.09
C GLN A 395 8.79 -16.62 -17.80
N PHE A 396 8.90 -17.86 -17.35
CA PHE A 396 8.11 -18.98 -17.88
C PHE A 396 7.77 -19.98 -16.78
N GLY A 397 6.65 -20.69 -16.94
CA GLY A 397 6.15 -21.67 -15.98
C GLY A 397 7.14 -22.80 -15.73
N GLY A 398 7.29 -23.19 -14.46
CA GLY A 398 8.11 -24.32 -14.07
C GLY A 398 7.38 -25.65 -14.20
N GLU A 399 7.93 -26.55 -15.01
CA GLU A 399 7.41 -27.91 -15.23
C GLU A 399 8.26 -28.96 -14.50
N TYR A 400 7.66 -29.70 -13.57
CA TYR A 400 8.33 -30.70 -12.72
C TYR A 400 8.02 -32.16 -13.12
N ASN A 401 7.20 -32.40 -14.14
CA ASN A 401 6.75 -33.71 -14.63
C ASN A 401 6.11 -34.56 -13.52
N GLN A 402 5.45 -33.92 -12.54
CA GLN A 402 4.84 -34.62 -11.39
C GLN A 402 3.44 -35.16 -11.70
N ASP A 403 2.85 -34.72 -12.80
CA ASP A 403 1.41 -34.83 -13.10
C ASP A 403 1.06 -35.13 -14.57
N ASP A 404 2.00 -35.66 -15.37
CA ASP A 404 1.81 -36.20 -16.76
C ASP A 404 0.59 -37.14 -16.95
N SER A 405 0.01 -37.66 -15.86
CA SER A 405 -1.18 -38.54 -15.90
C SER A 405 -2.50 -37.85 -15.56
N THR A 406 -2.48 -36.58 -15.15
CA THR A 406 -3.66 -35.77 -14.75
C THR A 406 -3.92 -34.54 -15.62
N GLU A 407 -3.05 -34.23 -16.59
CA GLU A 407 -3.26 -33.20 -17.64
C GLU A 407 -4.50 -33.42 -18.53
N ALA A 408 -5.31 -34.45 -18.28
CA ALA A 408 -6.56 -34.71 -19.01
C ALA A 408 -7.63 -33.59 -18.90
N LEU A 409 -7.40 -32.53 -18.10
CA LEU A 409 -8.28 -31.37 -17.97
C LEU A 409 -7.80 -30.12 -18.74
N CYS A 410 -6.50 -30.04 -19.09
CA CYS A 410 -5.90 -28.94 -19.85
C CYS A 410 -4.67 -29.48 -20.60
N ASP A 411 -4.74 -29.59 -21.94
CA ASP A 411 -3.67 -30.14 -22.81
C ASP A 411 -2.46 -29.16 -22.95
N GLN A 412 -2.07 -28.46 -21.88
CA GLN A 412 -1.17 -27.32 -21.96
C GLN A 412 -0.15 -27.27 -20.81
N GLU A 413 1.05 -27.72 -21.15
CA GLU A 413 2.25 -27.74 -20.32
C GLU A 413 2.60 -26.36 -19.74
N SER A 414 2.96 -26.33 -18.46
CA SER A 414 3.39 -25.11 -17.75
C SER A 414 4.63 -24.47 -18.41
N SER A 415 5.54 -25.31 -18.91
CA SER A 415 6.78 -24.85 -19.57
C SER A 415 6.57 -24.13 -20.91
N ASP A 416 5.37 -24.19 -21.48
CA ASP A 416 4.98 -23.44 -22.67
C ASP A 416 4.36 -22.06 -22.33
N ARG A 417 4.16 -21.74 -21.06
CA ARG A 417 3.60 -20.45 -20.63
C ARG A 417 4.72 -19.45 -20.39
N TYR A 418 4.61 -18.26 -20.97
CA TYR A 418 5.62 -17.21 -20.90
C TYR A 418 4.94 -15.88 -20.57
N ALA A 419 5.61 -15.04 -19.78
CA ALA A 419 5.21 -13.65 -19.57
C ALA A 419 6.43 -12.76 -19.41
N GLY A 420 6.29 -11.48 -19.76
CA GLY A 420 7.39 -10.56 -19.61
C GLY A 420 7.14 -9.20 -20.23
N ILE A 421 8.23 -8.46 -20.32
CA ILE A 421 8.21 -7.02 -20.59
C ILE A 421 9.37 -6.68 -21.52
N ALA A 422 9.05 -5.93 -22.59
CA ALA A 422 10.02 -5.48 -23.56
C ALA A 422 9.97 -3.96 -23.76
N ALA A 423 11.15 -3.38 -24.00
CA ALA A 423 11.26 -2.00 -24.44
C ALA A 423 10.54 -1.80 -25.79
N GLY A 424 9.71 -0.75 -25.88
CA GLY A 424 9.06 -0.36 -27.11
C GLY A 424 10.03 0.27 -28.12
N PRO A 425 9.58 0.58 -29.34
CA PRO A 425 10.41 1.22 -30.36
C PRO A 425 11.03 2.53 -29.86
N GLY A 426 12.36 2.66 -29.97
CA GLY A 426 13.10 3.87 -29.58
C GLY A 426 13.44 3.97 -28.08
N VAL A 427 13.06 2.98 -27.28
CA VAL A 427 13.37 2.89 -25.85
C VAL A 427 14.51 1.91 -25.63
N THR A 428 15.42 2.26 -24.73
CA THR A 428 16.49 1.37 -24.25
C THR A 428 16.46 1.35 -22.74
N PHE A 429 16.36 0.16 -22.14
CA PHE A 429 16.51 0.00 -20.69
C PHE A 429 18.00 -0.01 -20.33
N LYS A 430 18.36 0.66 -19.23
CA LYS A 430 19.71 0.59 -18.64
C LYS A 430 20.03 -0.85 -18.21
N ASN A 431 19.11 -1.47 -17.49
CA ASN A 431 19.23 -2.86 -17.05
C ASN A 431 17.86 -3.53 -16.87
N GLY A 432 17.88 -4.86 -16.83
CA GLY A 432 16.73 -5.69 -16.49
C GLY A 432 17.18 -6.97 -15.82
N MET A 433 16.59 -7.33 -14.68
CA MET A 433 16.98 -8.53 -13.94
C MET A 433 15.81 -9.26 -13.31
N THR A 434 15.92 -10.57 -13.21
CA THR A 434 15.05 -11.36 -12.33
C THR A 434 15.69 -11.55 -10.96
N LEU A 435 14.88 -11.44 -9.91
CA LEU A 435 15.25 -11.45 -8.50
C LEU A 435 14.40 -12.49 -7.78
N ASP A 436 14.95 -13.21 -6.81
CA ASP A 436 14.17 -14.14 -6.01
C ASP A 436 13.29 -13.42 -4.98
N ASN A 437 12.01 -13.78 -4.95
CA ASN A 437 11.06 -13.19 -4.00
C ASN A 437 11.44 -13.51 -2.56
N ALA A 438 12.11 -14.64 -2.29
CA ALA A 438 12.63 -14.98 -0.96
C ALA A 438 13.59 -13.93 -0.36
N THR A 439 14.45 -13.32 -1.17
CA THR A 439 15.41 -12.31 -0.71
C THR A 439 14.82 -10.90 -0.72
N TYR A 440 14.05 -10.56 -1.75
CA TYR A 440 13.66 -9.17 -2.01
C TYR A 440 12.22 -8.84 -1.64
N VAL A 441 11.34 -9.82 -1.49
CA VAL A 441 9.90 -9.61 -1.25
C VAL A 441 9.48 -10.18 0.08
N TYR A 442 9.82 -11.44 0.34
CA TYR A 442 9.42 -12.14 1.55
C TYR A 442 10.18 -11.62 2.77
N THR A 443 9.43 -11.42 3.84
CA THR A 443 9.81 -10.81 5.12
C THR A 443 10.86 -11.61 5.92
N SER A 444 11.53 -12.58 5.31
CA SER A 444 12.54 -13.47 5.91
C SER A 444 13.90 -13.46 5.17
N GLY A 445 14.11 -12.58 4.19
CA GLY A 445 15.43 -12.37 3.58
C GLY A 445 16.51 -11.94 4.60
N PRO A 446 17.81 -12.06 4.24
CA PRO A 446 18.96 -11.73 5.12
C PRO A 446 19.02 -10.26 5.59
N TYR A 447 18.07 -9.43 5.16
CA TYR A 447 17.95 -8.00 5.45
C TYR A 447 16.96 -7.62 6.56
N GLY A 448 16.34 -8.58 7.25
CA GLY A 448 15.72 -8.41 8.58
C GLY A 448 14.80 -7.19 8.77
N SER A 449 13.49 -7.47 8.91
CA SER A 449 12.35 -6.59 9.24
C SER A 449 11.60 -5.93 8.06
N LEU A 450 10.38 -6.44 7.85
CA LEU A 450 9.12 -5.81 7.43
C LEU A 450 9.04 -4.91 6.17
N ALA A 451 10.08 -4.76 5.36
CA ALA A 451 10.00 -3.98 4.12
C ALA A 451 10.29 -4.85 2.87
N PRO A 452 9.26 -5.28 2.11
CA PRO A 452 9.51 -5.78 0.76
C PRO A 452 10.25 -4.70 -0.02
N LEU A 453 11.21 -5.12 -0.84
CA LEU A 453 12.11 -4.28 -1.63
C LEU A 453 12.94 -3.35 -0.73
N PRO A 454 13.98 -3.85 -0.04
CA PRO A 454 14.80 -3.01 0.83
C PRO A 454 15.48 -1.89 0.02
N PRO A 455 15.26 -0.59 0.32
CA PRO A 455 15.68 0.52 -0.53
C PRO A 455 17.13 0.40 -0.99
N GLY A 456 18.06 0.25 -0.04
CA GLY A 456 19.50 0.17 -0.33
C GLY A 456 19.88 -0.95 -1.29
N ALA A 457 19.20 -2.10 -1.21
CA ALA A 457 19.48 -3.21 -2.13
C ALA A 457 18.93 -2.90 -3.53
N ILE A 458 17.72 -2.35 -3.63
CA ILE A 458 17.10 -2.01 -4.92
C ILE A 458 17.84 -0.87 -5.60
N TYR A 459 18.21 0.18 -4.86
CA TYR A 459 19.04 1.25 -5.37
C TYR A 459 20.36 0.71 -5.93
N ASP A 460 21.05 -0.17 -5.20
CA ASP A 460 22.29 -0.78 -5.68
C ASP A 460 22.06 -1.61 -6.95
N LYS A 461 20.95 -2.35 -7.06
CA LYS A 461 20.58 -3.07 -8.29
C LYS A 461 20.42 -2.11 -9.46
N MET A 462 19.60 -1.06 -9.29
CA MET A 462 19.30 -0.11 -10.36
C MET A 462 20.53 0.71 -10.78
N LYS A 463 21.29 1.23 -9.80
CA LYS A 463 22.43 2.12 -10.00
C LYS A 463 23.65 1.40 -10.58
N ASN A 464 24.08 0.31 -9.93
CA ASN A 464 25.42 -0.25 -10.13
C ASN A 464 25.48 -1.41 -11.13
N ASN A 465 24.36 -1.81 -11.74
CA ASN A 465 24.30 -2.87 -12.74
C ASN A 465 23.89 -2.31 -14.10
N ASP A 466 24.44 -2.86 -15.17
CA ASP A 466 24.09 -2.54 -16.55
C ASP A 466 23.81 -3.83 -17.32
N GLY A 467 22.94 -3.75 -18.33
CA GLY A 467 22.55 -4.91 -19.12
C GLY A 467 21.56 -5.83 -18.42
N PHE A 468 21.39 -7.03 -18.96
CA PHE A 468 20.32 -7.95 -18.55
C PHE A 468 20.90 -9.19 -17.85
N SER A 469 20.21 -9.68 -16.83
CA SER A 469 20.62 -10.87 -16.08
C SER A 469 19.43 -11.69 -15.61
N THR A 470 19.59 -13.00 -15.54
CA THR A 470 18.61 -13.90 -14.92
C THR A 470 19.05 -14.27 -13.51
N PHE A 471 18.09 -14.53 -12.64
CA PHE A 471 18.34 -15.24 -11.39
C PHE A 471 18.91 -16.63 -11.68
N SER A 472 19.84 -17.07 -10.84
CA SER A 472 20.37 -18.43 -10.86
C SER A 472 20.36 -18.95 -9.44
N SER A 473 19.64 -20.04 -9.20
CA SER A 473 19.63 -20.72 -7.91
C SER A 473 21.04 -21.21 -7.54
N THR A 474 21.39 -21.09 -6.27
CA THR A 474 22.61 -21.72 -5.71
C THR A 474 22.36 -23.15 -5.24
N ALA A 475 21.10 -23.58 -5.20
CA ALA A 475 20.68 -24.94 -4.88
C ALA A 475 20.37 -25.70 -6.18
N PRO A 476 21.18 -26.70 -6.58
CA PRO A 476 21.02 -27.40 -7.85
C PRO A 476 19.73 -28.26 -7.96
N GLU A 477 19.00 -28.44 -6.86
CA GLU A 477 17.78 -29.27 -6.78
C GLU A 477 16.49 -28.50 -7.15
N SER A 478 16.56 -27.18 -7.37
CA SER A 478 15.41 -26.31 -7.71
C SER A 478 15.73 -25.52 -8.98
N LEU A 479 15.22 -26.01 -10.11
CA LEU A 479 15.35 -25.38 -11.43
C LEU A 479 14.50 -24.11 -11.56
N TYR A 480 13.41 -24.03 -10.78
CA TYR A 480 12.46 -22.92 -10.78
C TYR A 480 12.29 -22.37 -9.36
N THR A 481 12.05 -21.07 -9.28
CA THR A 481 11.85 -20.35 -8.02
C THR A 481 10.87 -19.21 -8.25
N ASP A 482 10.31 -18.70 -7.17
CA ASP A 482 9.43 -17.54 -7.18
C ASP A 482 10.24 -16.26 -7.47
N LEU A 483 9.91 -15.58 -8.58
CA LEU A 483 10.74 -14.54 -9.18
C LEU A 483 9.97 -13.25 -9.46
N SER A 484 10.60 -12.14 -9.12
CA SER A 484 10.22 -10.81 -9.61
C SER A 484 11.16 -10.32 -10.70
N THR A 485 10.70 -9.35 -11.49
CA THR A 485 11.44 -8.65 -12.54
C THR A 485 11.64 -7.19 -12.14
N LEU A 486 12.89 -6.75 -12.09
CA LEU A 486 13.26 -5.35 -11.91
C LEU A 486 13.89 -4.81 -13.20
N ILE A 487 13.34 -3.72 -13.73
CA ILE A 487 13.87 -2.99 -14.87
C ILE A 487 14.27 -1.60 -14.43
N THR A 488 15.42 -1.12 -14.90
CA THR A 488 15.78 0.30 -14.80
C THR A 488 15.72 0.92 -16.19
N PHE A 489 14.88 1.93 -16.38
CA PHE A 489 14.83 2.69 -17.62
C PHE A 489 16.10 3.50 -17.80
N GLY A 490 16.53 4.18 -16.73
CA GLY A 490 17.76 4.98 -16.73
C GLY A 490 17.97 5.73 -15.43
N GLU A 491 19.04 6.52 -15.44
CA GLU A 491 19.33 7.52 -14.41
C GLU A 491 19.26 8.91 -15.04
N TYR A 492 18.53 9.81 -14.40
CA TYR A 492 18.20 11.11 -14.97
C TYR A 492 18.52 12.25 -14.00
N ASN A 493 18.99 13.36 -14.56
CA ASN A 493 18.88 14.66 -13.90
C ASN A 493 17.67 15.34 -14.55
N LEU A 494 16.58 15.48 -13.80
CA LEU A 494 15.32 16.03 -14.30
C LEU A 494 15.24 17.51 -13.97
N ASP A 495 15.39 18.38 -14.96
CA ASP A 495 15.15 19.82 -14.83
C ASP A 495 13.64 20.11 -14.66
N THR A 496 13.28 21.33 -14.27
CA THR A 496 11.90 21.71 -13.87
C THR A 496 10.85 21.60 -14.96
N ASN A 497 11.24 21.32 -16.22
CA ASN A 497 10.33 21.12 -17.35
C ASN A 497 10.63 19.82 -18.12
N ASP A 498 11.50 18.96 -17.58
CA ASP A 498 11.85 17.72 -18.26
C ASP A 498 10.71 16.73 -18.13
N THR A 499 10.37 16.11 -19.25
CA THR A 499 9.47 14.96 -19.30
C THR A 499 10.17 13.85 -20.09
N ILE A 500 10.38 12.72 -19.44
CA ILE A 500 10.96 11.54 -20.06
C ILE A 500 9.84 10.56 -20.39
N CYS A 501 9.85 10.03 -21.61
CA CYS A 501 8.89 9.03 -22.06
C CYS A 501 9.52 7.65 -22.16
N VAL A 502 8.82 6.65 -21.63
CA VAL A 502 9.12 5.22 -21.79
C VAL A 502 7.84 4.51 -22.23
N VAL A 503 7.88 3.88 -23.40
CA VAL A 503 6.82 2.99 -23.89
C VAL A 503 7.33 1.56 -23.88
N LYS A 504 6.49 0.63 -23.42
CA LYS A 504 6.84 -0.78 -23.22
C LYS A 504 5.68 -1.70 -23.60
N VAL A 505 6.04 -2.94 -23.92
CA VAL A 505 5.12 -4.02 -24.25
C VAL A 505 5.14 -5.01 -23.09
N LEU A 506 4.01 -5.19 -22.41
CA LEU A 506 3.80 -6.33 -21.51
C LEU A 506 3.08 -7.41 -22.29
N ALA A 507 3.62 -8.61 -22.31
CA ALA A 507 3.04 -9.73 -23.04
C ALA A 507 3.03 -10.99 -22.18
N GLY A 508 2.06 -11.85 -22.45
CA GLY A 508 2.01 -13.19 -21.93
C GLY A 508 1.54 -14.11 -23.04
N VAL A 509 1.94 -15.36 -23.05
CA VAL A 509 1.37 -16.36 -23.94
C VAL A 509 1.28 -17.69 -23.23
N LYS A 510 0.39 -18.54 -23.72
CA LYS A 510 0.28 -19.92 -23.29
C LYS A 510 1.02 -20.93 -24.20
N THR A 511 1.40 -20.55 -25.42
CA THR A 511 1.89 -21.48 -26.47
C THR A 511 3.36 -21.29 -26.87
N GLY A 512 4.26 -21.39 -25.90
CA GLY A 512 5.71 -21.47 -26.08
C GLY A 512 6.41 -20.16 -26.47
N GLN A 513 7.73 -20.21 -26.41
CA GLN A 513 8.60 -19.04 -26.62
C GLN A 513 8.47 -18.38 -28.01
N THR A 514 8.12 -19.16 -29.05
CA THR A 514 7.93 -18.60 -30.40
C THR A 514 6.69 -17.71 -30.46
N ALA A 515 5.57 -18.15 -29.87
CA ALA A 515 4.37 -17.32 -29.79
C ALA A 515 4.63 -16.07 -28.95
N PHE A 516 5.41 -16.20 -27.87
CA PHE A 516 5.80 -15.09 -27.01
C PHE A 516 6.58 -14.03 -27.79
N THR A 517 7.59 -14.44 -28.54
CA THR A 517 8.40 -13.55 -29.39
C THR A 517 7.55 -12.87 -30.47
N ASN A 518 6.58 -13.58 -31.04
CA ASN A 518 5.62 -13.02 -31.99
C ASN A 518 4.71 -11.98 -31.33
N ALA A 519 4.23 -12.22 -30.11
CA ALA A 519 3.42 -11.27 -29.35
C ALA A 519 4.20 -9.97 -29.06
N ILE A 520 5.47 -10.08 -28.65
CA ILE A 520 6.37 -8.92 -28.46
C ILE A 520 6.56 -8.14 -29.77
N THR A 521 6.81 -8.85 -30.87
CA THR A 521 6.96 -8.24 -32.19
C THR A 521 5.68 -7.53 -32.63
N ALA A 522 4.52 -8.15 -32.42
CA ALA A 522 3.22 -7.58 -32.71
C ALA A 522 2.95 -6.32 -31.88
N GLY A 523 3.29 -6.33 -30.57
CA GLY A 523 3.16 -5.17 -29.70
C GLY A 523 4.02 -3.99 -30.14
N LYS A 524 5.28 -4.23 -30.53
CA LYS A 524 6.17 -3.18 -31.07
C LYS A 524 5.66 -2.62 -32.40
N ALA A 525 5.14 -3.49 -33.27
CA ALA A 525 4.51 -3.07 -34.52
C ALA A 525 3.24 -2.25 -34.25
N PHE A 526 2.45 -2.65 -33.25
CA PHE A 526 1.25 -1.93 -32.80
C PHE A 526 1.59 -0.51 -32.34
N ILE A 527 2.63 -0.34 -31.50
CA ILE A 527 3.12 0.99 -31.10
C ILE A 527 3.48 1.85 -32.32
N THR A 528 4.20 1.28 -33.28
CA THR A 528 4.66 2.00 -34.48
C THR A 528 3.49 2.39 -35.39
N ALA A 529 2.43 1.58 -35.43
CA ALA A 529 1.27 1.78 -36.30
C ALA A 529 0.30 2.85 -35.78
N HIS A 530 0.34 3.19 -34.48
CA HIS A 530 -0.60 4.11 -33.85
C HIS A 530 0.08 5.41 -33.41
N ALA A 531 -0.32 6.53 -34.01
CA ALA A 531 0.18 7.85 -33.67
C ALA A 531 -0.06 8.18 -32.18
N GLY A 532 0.92 8.82 -31.54
CA GLY A 532 0.86 9.21 -30.12
C GLY A 532 1.16 8.08 -29.12
N MET A 533 1.25 6.82 -29.56
CA MET A 533 1.55 5.70 -28.66
C MET A 533 3.05 5.56 -28.36
N GLY A 534 3.89 5.80 -29.37
CA GLY A 534 5.34 5.82 -29.21
C GLY A 534 5.84 7.07 -28.48
N CYS A 535 7.11 7.07 -28.07
CA CYS A 535 7.71 8.21 -27.37
C CYS A 535 8.17 9.37 -28.26
N GLY A 536 8.15 9.23 -29.59
CA GLY A 536 8.61 10.27 -30.52
C GLY A 536 10.07 10.70 -30.28
N SER A 537 10.61 11.58 -31.11
CA SER A 537 11.95 12.17 -30.86
C SER A 537 11.81 13.33 -29.87
N THR A 538 12.28 13.17 -28.62
CA THR A 538 12.54 14.24 -27.61
C THR A 538 11.45 15.29 -27.37
N SER A 539 10.23 15.07 -27.86
CA SER A 539 9.11 15.99 -27.73
C SER A 539 8.03 15.30 -26.91
N CYS A 540 7.66 15.87 -25.76
CA CYS A 540 6.57 15.40 -24.92
C CYS A 540 5.18 15.62 -25.54
N CYS A 541 5.12 16.28 -26.71
CA CYS A 541 3.88 16.68 -27.36
C CYS A 541 3.16 15.50 -28.04
N ASP A 542 2.03 15.10 -27.47
CA ASP A 542 1.11 14.11 -28.02
C ASP A 542 -0.05 14.79 -28.79
N VAL A 543 -0.64 15.84 -28.21
CA VAL A 543 -1.70 16.65 -28.83
C VAL A 543 -1.37 18.14 -28.72
N ALA A 544 -0.95 18.75 -29.83
CA ALA A 544 -0.63 20.16 -29.87
C ALA A 544 -1.82 21.03 -29.40
N GLY A 545 -1.61 21.91 -28.43
CA GLY A 545 -2.64 22.77 -27.86
C GLY A 545 -3.47 22.15 -26.73
N ASP A 546 -3.24 20.88 -26.36
CA ASP A 546 -3.88 20.18 -25.24
C ASP A 546 -3.15 20.50 -23.93
N ALA A 547 -3.23 21.77 -23.52
CA ALA A 547 -2.47 22.27 -22.38
C ALA A 547 -2.87 21.65 -21.04
N ASN A 548 -4.10 21.12 -20.92
CA ASN A 548 -4.57 20.42 -19.73
C ASN A 548 -4.42 18.88 -19.84
N ASN A 549 -3.91 18.36 -20.96
CA ASN A 549 -3.65 16.95 -21.24
C ASN A 549 -4.91 16.07 -21.07
N ASP A 550 -6.08 16.58 -21.48
CA ASP A 550 -7.36 15.86 -21.47
C ASP A 550 -7.64 15.07 -22.77
N GLY A 551 -6.69 15.12 -23.72
CA GLY A 551 -6.72 14.50 -25.02
C GLY A 551 -7.44 15.33 -26.09
N LYS A 552 -7.93 16.54 -25.78
CA LYS A 552 -8.76 17.36 -26.68
C LYS A 552 -8.44 18.85 -26.59
N VAL A 553 -8.05 19.41 -27.72
CA VAL A 553 -7.92 20.88 -27.87
C VAL A 553 -9.28 21.57 -27.83
N ASN A 554 -9.58 22.27 -26.75
CA ASN A 554 -10.82 22.98 -26.51
C ASN A 554 -10.60 24.30 -25.71
N VAL A 555 -11.69 24.93 -25.25
CA VAL A 555 -11.59 26.19 -24.50
C VAL A 555 -10.96 26.00 -23.10
N GLY A 556 -11.05 24.80 -22.56
CA GLY A 556 -10.43 24.38 -21.30
C GLY A 556 -8.91 24.60 -21.32
N ASP A 557 -8.23 24.26 -22.42
CA ASP A 557 -6.79 24.46 -22.58
C ASP A 557 -6.39 25.93 -22.52
N ALA A 558 -7.16 26.79 -23.20
CA ALA A 558 -6.92 28.22 -23.16
C ALA A 558 -7.09 28.78 -21.73
N VAL A 559 -8.10 28.31 -20.99
CA VAL A 559 -8.30 28.68 -19.58
C VAL A 559 -7.17 28.15 -18.70
N TYR A 560 -6.67 26.94 -18.97
CA TYR A 560 -5.54 26.34 -18.28
C TYR A 560 -4.27 27.18 -18.44
N ILE A 561 -3.91 27.54 -19.68
CA ILE A 561 -2.78 28.43 -19.99
C ILE A 561 -2.93 29.79 -19.29
N ILE A 562 -4.12 30.39 -19.32
CA ILE A 562 -4.37 31.67 -18.64
C ILE A 562 -4.16 31.55 -17.12
N THR A 563 -4.59 30.43 -16.53
CA THR A 563 -4.46 30.17 -15.09
C THR A 563 -3.00 29.96 -14.70
N TYR A 564 -2.26 29.18 -15.49
CA TYR A 564 -0.81 29.02 -15.36
C TYR A 564 -0.08 30.38 -15.43
N VAL A 565 -0.31 31.15 -16.50
CA VAL A 565 0.43 32.39 -16.78
C VAL A 565 0.11 33.52 -15.80
N PHE A 566 -1.16 33.68 -15.38
CA PHE A 566 -1.58 34.86 -14.61
C PHE A 566 -1.99 34.59 -13.16
N ARG A 567 -2.32 33.34 -12.82
CA ARG A 567 -2.85 32.99 -11.49
C ARG A 567 -1.95 32.03 -10.72
N GLY A 568 -0.78 31.70 -11.26
CA GLY A 568 0.15 30.75 -10.64
C GLY A 568 -0.42 29.34 -10.55
N GLY A 569 -1.30 28.96 -11.48
CA GLY A 569 -1.76 27.58 -11.61
C GLY A 569 -0.65 26.64 -12.05
N PRO A 570 -0.90 25.32 -12.06
CA PRO A 570 0.07 24.32 -12.49
C PRO A 570 0.54 24.55 -13.94
N ALA A 571 1.82 24.27 -14.22
CA ALA A 571 2.34 24.31 -15.59
C ALA A 571 1.68 23.23 -16.47
N PRO A 572 1.58 23.43 -17.80
CA PRO A 572 1.25 22.33 -18.71
C PRO A 572 2.23 21.19 -18.52
N ILE A 573 1.71 19.96 -18.41
CA ILE A 573 2.55 18.78 -18.18
C ILE A 573 3.54 18.59 -19.33
N CYS A 574 3.11 18.89 -20.56
CA CYS A 574 4.02 19.11 -21.67
C CYS A 574 4.02 20.57 -22.11
N MET A 575 5.14 21.26 -21.89
CA MET A 575 5.30 22.65 -22.32
C MET A 575 5.17 22.82 -23.85
N GLN A 576 5.49 21.78 -24.62
CA GLN A 576 5.32 21.79 -26.07
C GLN A 576 3.85 21.66 -26.50
N GLU A 577 2.97 21.08 -25.68
CA GLU A 577 1.52 21.09 -25.92
C GLU A 577 0.91 22.44 -25.54
N GLY A 578 1.41 23.04 -24.46
CA GLY A 578 1.02 24.40 -24.04
C GLY A 578 1.47 25.50 -24.99
N ASP A 579 2.57 25.30 -25.74
CA ASP A 579 3.06 26.21 -26.78
C ASP A 579 2.31 25.96 -28.09
N ALA A 580 1.01 26.24 -28.08
CA ALA A 580 0.10 25.98 -29.18
C ALA A 580 0.46 26.72 -30.48
N ASN A 581 1.23 27.81 -30.37
CA ASN A 581 1.65 28.61 -31.51
C ASN A 581 3.08 28.27 -32.01
N GLY A 582 3.84 27.51 -31.24
CA GLY A 582 5.16 26.98 -31.60
C GLY A 582 6.28 28.03 -31.55
N ASP A 583 6.19 29.04 -30.70
CA ASP A 583 7.21 30.10 -30.56
C ASP A 583 8.29 29.80 -29.50
N GLY A 584 8.21 28.63 -28.87
CA GLY A 584 9.09 28.16 -27.82
C GLY A 584 8.70 28.63 -26.42
N LYS A 585 7.51 29.22 -26.22
CA LYS A 585 7.07 29.76 -24.92
C LYS A 585 5.58 29.62 -24.70
N VAL A 586 5.18 28.91 -23.63
CA VAL A 586 3.79 28.94 -23.15
C VAL A 586 3.45 30.30 -22.54
N ASN A 587 2.60 31.08 -23.21
CA ASN A 587 2.18 32.40 -22.80
C ASN A 587 0.74 32.71 -23.23
N VAL A 588 0.28 33.95 -23.02
CA VAL A 588 -1.09 34.36 -23.38
C VAL A 588 -1.37 34.26 -24.89
N GLY A 589 -0.33 34.32 -25.72
CA GLY A 589 -0.39 34.09 -27.16
C GLY A 589 -0.97 32.72 -27.50
N ASP A 590 -0.60 31.68 -26.76
CA ASP A 590 -1.08 30.31 -26.97
C ASP A 590 -2.56 30.15 -26.61
N ALA A 591 -2.98 30.75 -25.49
CA ALA A 591 -4.40 30.79 -25.13
C ALA A 591 -5.24 31.48 -26.21
N VAL A 592 -4.75 32.61 -26.76
CA VAL A 592 -5.42 33.31 -27.88
C VAL A 592 -5.41 32.46 -29.15
N TYR A 593 -4.33 31.73 -29.41
CA TYR A 593 -4.18 30.84 -30.55
C TYR A 593 -5.23 29.72 -30.50
N ILE A 594 -5.35 29.03 -29.35
CA ILE A 594 -6.35 27.99 -29.10
C ILE A 594 -7.78 28.53 -29.25
N ILE A 595 -8.09 29.69 -28.65
CA ILE A 595 -9.42 30.32 -28.78
C ILE A 595 -9.74 30.63 -30.25
N THR A 596 -8.75 31.08 -31.02
CA THR A 596 -8.91 31.39 -32.45
C THR A 596 -9.13 30.12 -33.26
N PHE A 597 -8.40 29.04 -32.98
CA PHE A 597 -8.61 27.74 -33.59
C PHE A 597 -10.03 27.21 -33.30
N VAL A 598 -10.41 27.14 -32.02
CA VAL A 598 -11.67 26.55 -31.55
C VAL A 598 -12.91 27.33 -32.04
N PHE A 599 -12.88 28.67 -31.99
CA PHE A 599 -14.08 29.48 -32.26
C PHE A 599 -14.09 30.19 -33.61
N ARG A 600 -12.93 30.42 -34.22
CA ARG A 600 -12.81 31.23 -35.46
C ARG A 600 -12.28 30.45 -36.64
N GLY A 601 -12.05 29.14 -36.50
CA GLY A 601 -11.50 28.30 -37.56
C GLY A 601 -10.09 28.73 -37.97
N GLY A 602 -9.30 29.22 -37.01
CA GLY A 602 -7.87 29.50 -37.21
C GLY A 602 -7.07 28.23 -37.55
N PRO A 603 -5.77 28.38 -37.85
CA PRO A 603 -4.90 27.22 -38.06
C PRO A 603 -4.87 26.30 -36.83
N ALA A 604 -4.71 24.99 -37.06
CA ALA A 604 -4.54 24.03 -35.98
C ALA A 604 -3.27 24.35 -35.16
N PRO A 605 -3.27 24.09 -33.84
CA PRO A 605 -2.06 24.18 -33.03
C PRO A 605 -0.95 23.28 -33.55
N ILE A 606 0.28 23.71 -33.32
CA ILE A 606 1.49 22.92 -33.56
C ILE A 606 2.21 22.72 -32.23
N CYS A 607 2.97 21.64 -32.11
CA CYS A 607 3.82 21.42 -30.95
C CYS A 607 4.95 22.46 -30.91
N GLY A 608 5.20 23.00 -29.73
CA GLY A 608 6.40 23.80 -29.45
C GLY A 608 7.69 23.03 -29.68
N SER A 609 8.77 23.77 -29.94
CA SER A 609 10.12 23.24 -30.10
C SER A 609 10.93 23.29 -28.81
#